data_AF-A0A535IMB7-F1
#
_entry.id   AF-A0A535IMB7-F1
#
_cell.length_a   1.000
_cell.length_b   1.000
_cell.length_c   1.000
_cell.angle_alpha   90.00
_cell.angle_beta   90.00
_cell.angle_gamma   90.00
#
_symmetry.space_group_name_H-M   'P 1'
#
loop_
_entity.id
_entity.type
_entity.pdbx_description
1 polymer ?
#
loop_
_entity_poly.entity_id
_entity_poly.type
_entity_poly.pdbx_seq_one_letter_code
_entity_poly.pdbx_strand_id
1 'polypeptide(L)'
;MLSDFFLRWTWWGGGPRSRSSDREGGGGALQAVMVVVAIVLAVLAPIAARLVQLAVSRQREYLADASSVDLTRNPHGIERALAKIAADPEVLEVANRATQHLYFTNPIKKFEERSANLFSTHPPIVDRINRLRQLTGERPLAAAEVAPLAGLD
;
A
#
# COMPACT_ATOMS: atom_id res chain seq x y z
N MET A 1 -2.91 -9.42 -12.99
CA MET A 1 -2.36 -9.84 -14.29
C MET A 1 -1.47 -11.07 -14.17
N LEU A 2 -0.46 -11.11 -13.29
CA LEU A 2 0.37 -12.31 -13.08
C LEU A 2 -0.38 -13.51 -12.45
N SER A 3 -1.31 -13.25 -11.52
CA SER A 3 -2.17 -14.29 -10.94
C SER A 3 -3.10 -14.94 -11.97
N ASP A 4 -3.59 -14.14 -12.91
CA ASP A 4 -4.46 -14.57 -14.01
C ASP A 4 -3.69 -15.40 -15.04
N PHE A 5 -2.45 -14.99 -15.32
CA PHE A 5 -1.52 -15.75 -16.16
C PHE A 5 -1.17 -17.11 -15.52
N PHE A 6 -0.90 -17.13 -14.20
CA PHE A 6 -0.60 -18.36 -13.47
C PHE A 6 -1.80 -19.32 -13.42
N LEU A 7 -3.00 -18.82 -13.09
CA LEU A 7 -4.25 -19.61 -13.10
C LEU A 7 -4.57 -20.16 -14.50
N ARG A 8 -4.36 -19.36 -15.55
CA ARG A 8 -4.57 -19.78 -16.94
C ARG A 8 -3.50 -20.75 -17.44
N TRP A 9 -2.26 -20.62 -16.97
CA TRP A 9 -1.19 -21.58 -17.26
C TRP A 9 -1.41 -22.92 -16.54
N THR A 10 -1.93 -22.92 -15.31
CA THR A 10 -2.34 -24.16 -14.64
C THR A 10 -3.54 -24.82 -15.30
N TRP A 11 -4.47 -24.04 -15.86
CA TRP A 11 -5.66 -24.57 -16.55
C TRP A 11 -5.39 -25.03 -17.99
N TRP A 12 -4.50 -24.35 -18.72
CA TRP A 12 -4.29 -24.56 -20.16
C TRP A 12 -2.87 -25.05 -20.55
N GLY A 13 -1.88 -24.92 -19.67
CA GLY A 13 -0.47 -25.21 -19.96
C GLY A 13 0.21 -26.22 -19.04
N GLY A 14 -0.48 -26.78 -18.04
CA GLY A 14 0.16 -27.67 -17.05
C GLY A 14 -0.75 -28.54 -16.19
N GLY A 15 -2.00 -28.79 -16.60
CA GLY A 15 -2.83 -29.82 -15.94
C GLY A 15 -2.30 -31.24 -16.24
N PRO A 16 -2.40 -32.20 -15.31
CA PRO A 16 -1.80 -33.53 -15.48
C PRO A 16 -2.43 -34.22 -16.69
N ARG A 17 -1.66 -34.38 -17.77
CA ARG A 17 -2.03 -35.30 -18.83
C ARG A 17 -1.99 -36.70 -18.23
N SER A 18 -3.17 -37.26 -17.99
CA SER A 18 -3.37 -38.67 -17.68
C SER A 18 -2.83 -39.51 -18.84
N ARG A 19 -1.53 -39.81 -18.83
CA ARG A 19 -0.96 -40.92 -19.57
C ARG A 19 -1.04 -42.13 -18.65
N SER A 20 -1.98 -43.00 -18.96
CA SER A 20 -1.99 -44.37 -18.44
C SER A 20 -0.67 -45.04 -18.82
N SER A 21 0.13 -45.38 -17.85
CA SER A 21 1.05 -46.51 -17.95
C SER A 21 1.41 -46.92 -16.54
N ASP A 22 0.92 -48.10 -16.19
CA ASP A 22 1.29 -48.88 -15.03
C ASP A 22 2.80 -48.77 -14.73
N ARG A 23 3.14 -48.34 -13.50
CA ARG A 23 4.33 -48.79 -12.75
C ARG A 23 4.40 -48.14 -11.37
N GLU A 24 4.24 -49.01 -10.38
CA GLU A 24 4.90 -49.05 -9.07
C GLU A 24 4.94 -47.79 -8.19
N GLY A 25 4.30 -47.95 -7.02
CA GLY A 25 4.19 -47.00 -5.93
C GLY A 25 5.49 -46.29 -5.55
N GLY A 26 5.44 -44.96 -5.62
CA GLY A 26 6.47 -44.06 -5.10
C GLY A 26 6.24 -42.58 -5.43
N GLY A 27 5.56 -42.29 -6.56
CA GLY A 27 5.36 -40.91 -7.04
C GLY A 27 4.15 -40.15 -6.48
N GLY A 28 3.14 -40.85 -5.95
CA GLY A 28 1.88 -40.22 -5.51
C GLY A 28 2.04 -39.30 -4.30
N ALA A 29 2.92 -39.65 -3.36
CA ALA A 29 3.18 -38.84 -2.16
C ALA A 29 3.90 -37.52 -2.52
N LEU A 30 4.89 -37.58 -3.39
CA LEU A 30 5.58 -36.39 -3.92
C LEU A 30 4.62 -35.48 -4.69
N GLN A 31 3.74 -36.05 -5.52
CA GLN A 31 2.73 -35.29 -6.24
C GLN A 31 1.72 -34.62 -5.30
N ALA A 32 1.27 -35.32 -4.26
CA ALA A 32 0.37 -34.77 -3.24
C ALA A 32 1.02 -33.60 -2.46
N VAL A 33 2.29 -33.74 -2.07
CA VAL A 33 3.05 -32.67 -1.40
C VAL A 33 3.17 -31.44 -2.30
N MET A 34 3.49 -31.64 -3.59
CA MET A 34 3.61 -30.54 -4.55
C MET A 34 2.29 -29.78 -4.75
N VAL A 35 1.15 -30.47 -4.77
CA VAL A 35 -0.18 -29.84 -4.86
C VAL A 35 -0.48 -29.01 -3.61
N VAL A 36 -0.18 -29.52 -2.42
CA VAL A 36 -0.38 -28.78 -1.15
C VAL A 36 0.49 -27.52 -1.13
N VAL A 37 1.78 -27.63 -1.51
CA VAL A 37 2.68 -26.48 -1.59
C VAL A 37 2.18 -25.44 -2.60
N ALA A 38 1.69 -25.88 -3.76
CA ALA A 38 1.15 -24.98 -4.78
C ALA A 38 -0.08 -24.20 -4.27
N ILE A 39 -0.98 -24.84 -3.53
CA ILE A 39 -2.15 -24.18 -2.93
C ILE A 39 -1.72 -23.16 -1.87
N VAL A 40 -0.77 -23.52 -1.00
CA VAL A 40 -0.23 -22.61 0.01
C VAL A 40 0.39 -21.38 -0.64
N LEU A 41 1.22 -21.57 -1.67
CA LEU A 41 1.83 -20.46 -2.42
C LEU A 41 0.78 -19.64 -3.17
N ALA A 42 -0.26 -20.26 -3.73
CA ALA A 42 -1.33 -19.53 -4.42
C ALA A 42 -2.09 -18.56 -3.49
N VAL A 43 -2.19 -18.88 -2.21
CA VAL A 43 -2.81 -18.02 -1.19
C VAL A 43 -1.83 -16.99 -0.64
N LEU A 44 -0.58 -17.38 -0.37
CA LEU A 44 0.41 -16.49 0.23
C LEU A 44 0.98 -15.46 -0.76
N ALA A 45 1.16 -15.84 -2.03
CA ALA A 45 1.71 -14.95 -3.06
C ALA A 45 0.95 -13.63 -3.23
N PRO A 46 -0.40 -13.58 -3.35
CA PRO A 46 -1.11 -12.32 -3.47
C PRO A 46 -1.03 -11.45 -2.21
N ILE A 47 -0.94 -12.04 -1.02
CA ILE A 47 -0.77 -11.30 0.24
C ILE A 47 0.61 -10.65 0.26
N ALA A 48 1.67 -11.42 -0.04
CA ALA A 48 3.02 -10.92 -0.14
C ALA A 48 3.15 -9.80 -1.19
N ALA A 49 2.54 -9.99 -2.36
CA ALA A 49 2.52 -8.98 -3.42
C ALA A 49 1.87 -7.66 -2.96
N ARG A 50 0.75 -7.73 -2.24
CA ARG A 50 0.10 -6.53 -1.68
C ARG A 50 0.97 -5.83 -0.64
N LEU A 51 1.62 -6.58 0.25
CA LEU A 51 2.53 -6.00 1.24
C LEU A 51 3.71 -5.27 0.58
N VAL A 52 4.32 -5.87 -0.44
CA VAL A 52 5.38 -5.24 -1.22
C VAL A 52 4.85 -3.99 -1.92
N GLN A 53 3.66 -4.05 -2.55
CA GLN A 53 3.06 -2.90 -3.21
C GLN A 53 2.81 -1.75 -2.23
N LEU A 54 2.29 -2.02 -1.03
CA LEU A 54 2.09 -1.03 0.02
C LEU A 54 3.42 -0.43 0.51
N ALA A 55 4.45 -1.26 0.69
CA ALA A 55 5.78 -0.80 1.09
C ALA A 55 6.41 0.13 0.03
N VAL A 56 6.32 -0.25 -1.26
CA VAL A 56 6.78 0.58 -2.38
C VAL A 56 6.00 1.89 -2.46
N SER A 57 4.68 1.85 -2.28
CA SER A 57 3.83 3.05 -2.24
C SER A 57 4.30 4.02 -1.16
N ARG A 58 4.52 3.53 0.07
CA ARG A 58 5.03 4.35 1.18
C ARG A 58 6.41 4.93 0.90
N GLN A 59 7.32 4.15 0.30
CA GLN A 59 8.65 4.66 -0.06
C GLN A 59 8.59 5.75 -1.13
N ARG A 60 7.68 5.64 -2.10
CA ARG A 60 7.50 6.68 -3.13
C ARG A 60 7.02 8.00 -2.54
N GLU A 61 6.14 7.98 -1.54
CA GLU A 61 5.71 9.18 -0.83
C GLU A 61 6.88 9.88 -0.13
N TYR A 62 7.71 9.13 0.58
CA TYR A 62 8.89 9.70 1.25
C TYR A 62 9.92 10.28 0.27
N LEU A 63 10.09 9.64 -0.89
CA LEU A 63 10.95 10.18 -1.95
C LEU A 63 10.35 11.43 -2.59
N ALA A 64 9.03 11.50 -2.74
CA ALA A 64 8.35 12.70 -3.23
C ALA A 64 8.55 13.87 -2.26
N ASP A 65 8.42 13.63 -0.96
CA ASP A 65 8.68 14.63 0.08
C ASP A 65 10.12 15.14 0.01
N ALA A 66 11.11 14.24 0.00
CA ALA A 66 12.52 14.62 -0.10
C ALA A 66 12.82 15.40 -1.38
N SER A 67 12.32 14.92 -2.52
CA SER A 67 12.49 15.59 -3.83
C SER A 67 11.86 16.99 -3.85
N SER A 68 10.71 17.17 -3.19
CA SER A 68 10.07 18.48 -3.08
C SER A 68 10.92 19.46 -2.27
N VAL A 69 11.61 18.99 -1.22
CA VAL A 69 12.58 19.79 -0.46
C VAL A 69 13.81 20.11 -1.30
N ASP A 70 14.33 19.17 -2.07
CA ASP A 70 15.48 19.39 -2.95
C ASP A 70 15.18 20.47 -4.01
N LEU A 71 13.96 20.48 -4.55
CA LEU A 71 13.51 21.44 -5.55
C LEU A 71 13.21 22.83 -4.95
N THR A 72 12.48 22.87 -3.84
CA THR A 72 12.02 24.14 -3.23
C THR A 72 13.02 24.76 -2.27
N ARG A 73 14.00 23.97 -1.81
CA ARG A 73 14.93 24.33 -0.72
C ARG A 73 14.22 24.76 0.57
N ASN A 74 12.98 24.29 0.78
CA ASN A 74 12.14 24.71 1.89
C ASN A 74 11.50 23.51 2.61
N PRO A 75 12.22 22.85 3.54
CA PRO A 75 11.69 21.73 4.30
C PRO A 75 10.48 22.10 5.18
N HIS A 76 10.49 23.29 5.79
CA HIS A 76 9.38 23.76 6.63
C HIS A 76 8.11 24.06 5.83
N GLY A 77 8.24 24.41 4.55
CA GLY A 77 7.09 24.61 3.66
C GLY A 77 6.25 23.35 3.51
N ILE A 78 6.92 22.21 3.29
CA ILE A 78 6.24 20.91 3.16
C ILE A 78 5.71 20.42 4.51
N GLU A 79 6.47 20.59 5.59
CA GLU A 79 6.02 20.29 6.95
C GLU A 79 4.68 21.00 7.27
N ARG A 80 4.61 22.31 7.02
CA ARG A 80 3.39 23.09 7.27
C ARG A 80 2.26 22.74 6.32
N ALA A 81 2.56 22.47 5.05
CA ALA A 81 1.55 22.02 4.09
C ALA A 81 0.92 20.69 4.53
N LEU A 82 1.74 19.73 4.97
CA LEU A 82 1.29 18.45 5.52
C LEU A 82 0.48 18.64 6.81
N ALA A 83 0.89 19.55 7.69
CA ALA A 83 0.13 19.90 8.88
C ALA A 83 -1.24 20.51 8.54
N LYS A 84 -1.31 21.41 7.54
CA LYS A 84 -2.57 21.99 7.05
C LYS A 84 -3.49 20.92 6.46
N ILE A 85 -2.96 19.98 5.69
CA ILE A 85 -3.73 18.84 5.14
C ILE A 85 -4.24 17.93 6.26
N ALA A 86 -3.44 17.68 7.30
CA ALA A 86 -3.86 16.88 8.45
C ALA A 86 -4.96 17.55 9.28
N ALA A 87 -4.96 18.87 9.33
CA ALA A 87 -5.91 19.67 10.09
C ALA A 87 -7.23 19.91 9.35
N ASP A 88 -7.31 19.64 8.05
CA ASP A 88 -8.51 19.84 7.24
C ASP A 88 -9.59 18.79 7.55
N PRO A 89 -10.71 19.17 8.21
CA PRO A 89 -11.76 18.25 8.59
C PRO A 89 -12.76 18.00 7.44
N GLU A 90 -12.59 18.63 6.27
CA GLU A 90 -13.64 18.67 5.27
C GLU A 90 -13.89 17.28 4.64
N VAL A 91 -15.08 16.76 4.93
CA VAL A 91 -15.66 15.60 4.26
C VAL A 91 -16.62 16.14 3.22
N LEU A 92 -16.26 16.00 1.94
CA LEU A 92 -17.09 16.47 0.82
C LEU A 92 -18.51 15.87 0.92
N GLU A 93 -19.49 16.74 1.14
CA GLU A 93 -20.89 16.37 1.44
C GLU A 93 -21.63 15.79 0.22
N VAL A 94 -21.16 16.06 -1.00
CA VAL A 94 -21.87 15.79 -2.27
C VAL A 94 -21.14 14.74 -3.14
N ALA A 95 -20.59 13.73 -2.50
CA ALA A 95 -19.80 12.71 -3.18
C ALA A 95 -20.60 11.47 -3.57
N ASN A 96 -20.97 11.40 -4.85
CA ASN A 96 -21.57 10.22 -5.46
C ASN A 96 -20.47 9.30 -6.02
N ARG A 97 -20.69 7.97 -6.01
CA ARG A 97 -19.73 6.98 -6.57
C ARG A 97 -19.34 7.26 -8.02
N ALA A 98 -20.27 7.82 -8.78
CA ALA A 98 -20.06 8.16 -10.19
C ALA A 98 -19.05 9.30 -10.39
N THR A 99 -18.88 10.23 -9.44
CA THR A 99 -18.00 11.41 -9.59
C THR A 99 -16.69 11.28 -8.80
N GLN A 100 -16.51 10.20 -8.01
CA GLN A 100 -15.32 9.99 -7.18
C GLN A 100 -13.98 10.10 -7.93
N HIS A 101 -13.94 9.69 -9.20
CA HIS A 101 -12.73 9.71 -10.02
C HIS A 101 -12.31 11.11 -10.50
N LEU A 102 -13.15 12.12 -10.30
CA LEU A 102 -12.86 13.53 -10.61
C LEU A 102 -12.25 14.28 -9.43
N TYR A 103 -12.28 13.70 -8.23
CA TYR A 103 -11.76 14.32 -7.02
C TYR A 103 -10.33 13.90 -6.76
N PHE A 104 -9.53 14.85 -6.28
CA PHE A 104 -8.15 14.60 -5.87
C PHE A 104 -8.05 13.69 -4.63
N THR A 105 -9.13 13.62 -3.84
CA THR A 105 -9.23 12.80 -2.63
C THR A 105 -10.52 11.98 -2.66
N ASN A 106 -10.47 10.71 -2.23
CA ASN A 106 -11.65 9.84 -2.23
C ASN A 106 -12.70 10.39 -1.25
N PRO A 107 -13.86 10.84 -1.73
CA PRO A 107 -14.78 11.57 -0.88
C PRO A 107 -15.75 10.67 -0.09
N ILE A 108 -15.70 9.36 -0.30
CA ILE A 108 -16.51 8.38 0.47
C ILE A 108 -15.63 7.78 1.59
N LYS A 109 -15.29 8.61 2.59
CA LYS A 109 -14.38 8.27 3.71
C LYS A 109 -14.95 7.27 4.74
N LYS A 110 -16.27 6.98 4.73
CA LYS A 110 -16.97 6.26 5.82
C LYS A 110 -16.52 4.81 6.09
N PHE A 111 -15.68 4.18 5.26
CA PHE A 111 -15.25 2.79 5.44
C PHE A 111 -13.75 2.59 5.72
N GLU A 112 -12.93 3.65 5.68
CA GLU A 112 -11.46 3.54 5.83
C GLU A 112 -10.95 3.85 7.25
N GLU A 113 -11.70 4.62 8.06
CA GLU A 113 -11.21 5.07 9.37
C GLU A 113 -11.02 3.93 10.40
N ARG A 114 -11.76 2.82 10.31
CA ARG A 114 -11.61 1.67 11.24
C ARG A 114 -10.48 0.70 10.89
N SER A 115 -9.84 0.84 9.72
CA SER A 115 -8.75 -0.05 9.25
C SER A 115 -7.49 0.72 8.86
N ALA A 116 -7.38 1.98 9.31
CA ALA A 116 -6.52 3.00 8.72
C ALA A 116 -5.00 2.73 8.76
N ASN A 117 -4.48 1.93 9.70
CA ASN A 117 -3.02 1.81 9.84
C ASN A 117 -2.39 0.72 8.96
N LEU A 118 -3.08 -0.41 8.76
CA LEU A 118 -2.52 -1.57 8.06
C LEU A 118 -2.81 -1.60 6.56
N PHE A 119 -3.88 -0.93 6.12
CA PHE A 119 -4.28 -0.89 4.70
C PHE A 119 -4.16 0.49 4.05
N SER A 120 -3.70 1.52 4.78
CA SER A 120 -3.43 2.81 4.17
C SER A 120 -2.33 2.69 3.11
N THR A 121 -2.65 3.18 1.90
CA THR A 121 -1.76 3.28 0.74
C THR A 121 -0.67 4.33 0.93
N HIS A 122 -0.82 5.21 1.93
CA HIS A 122 0.13 6.27 2.29
C HIS A 122 0.59 6.12 3.75
N PRO A 123 1.83 6.54 4.07
CA PRO A 123 2.29 6.55 5.46
C PRO A 123 1.57 7.64 6.27
N PRO A 124 1.44 7.47 7.60
CA PRO A 124 0.88 8.50 8.47
C PRO A 124 1.57 9.86 8.29
N ILE A 125 0.80 10.95 8.34
CA ILE A 125 1.34 12.31 8.13
C ILE A 125 2.42 12.66 9.16
N VAL A 126 2.24 12.22 10.41
CA VAL A 126 3.21 12.42 11.50
C VAL A 126 4.58 11.82 11.15
N ASP A 127 4.60 10.63 10.56
CA ASP A 127 5.85 9.95 10.16
C ASP A 127 6.55 10.72 9.03
N ARG A 128 5.78 11.28 8.09
CA ARG A 128 6.32 12.11 6.99
C ARG A 128 6.93 13.40 7.53
N ILE A 129 6.21 14.12 8.40
CA ILE A 129 6.71 15.34 9.06
C ILE A 129 7.98 15.03 9.85
N ASN A 130 7.99 13.93 10.61
CA ASN A 130 9.16 13.53 11.40
C ASN A 130 10.38 13.20 10.54
N ARG A 131 10.19 12.61 9.35
CA ARG A 131 11.29 12.42 8.39
C ARG A 131 11.81 13.75 7.83
N LEU A 132 10.93 14.71 7.54
CA LEU A 132 11.34 16.03 7.08
C LEU A 132 12.13 16.78 8.17
N ARG A 133 11.68 16.69 9.44
CA ARG A 133 12.37 17.25 10.60
C ARG A 133 13.75 16.65 10.84
N GLN A 134 13.97 15.38 10.49
CA GLN A 134 15.31 14.78 10.53
C GLN A 134 16.28 15.44 9.56
N LEU A 135 15.80 15.99 8.44
CA LEU A 135 16.65 16.73 7.48
C LEU A 135 17.10 18.08 8.04
N THR A 136 16.29 18.70 8.91
CA THR A 136 16.58 20.00 9.52
C THR A 136 17.17 19.90 10.93
N GLY A 137 17.24 18.70 11.51
CA GLY A 137 17.73 18.48 12.88
C GLY A 137 16.70 18.80 13.97
N GLU A 138 15.42 18.93 13.63
CA GLU A 138 14.36 19.21 14.59
C GLU A 138 13.89 17.95 15.34
N ARG A 139 13.34 18.16 16.55
CA ARG A 139 12.78 17.08 17.36
C ARG A 139 11.54 16.48 16.68
N PRO A 140 11.36 15.15 16.68
CA PRO A 140 10.12 14.53 16.20
C PRO A 140 8.91 14.98 17.02
N LEU A 141 7.78 15.12 16.34
CA LEU A 141 6.49 15.50 16.89
C LEU A 141 5.61 14.28 17.18
N ALA A 142 4.81 14.42 18.23
CA ALA A 142 3.66 13.55 18.47
C ALA A 142 2.47 13.96 17.58
N ALA A 143 1.52 13.05 17.37
CA ALA A 143 0.35 13.31 16.53
C ALA A 143 -0.46 14.56 16.97
N ALA A 144 -0.57 14.80 18.28
CA ALA A 144 -1.26 15.96 18.83
C ALA A 144 -0.54 17.30 18.55
N GLU A 145 0.76 17.26 18.29
CA GLU A 145 1.59 18.45 18.04
C GLU A 145 1.59 18.87 16.56
N VAL A 146 0.98 18.08 15.67
CA VAL A 146 0.92 18.39 14.23
C VAL A 146 -0.10 19.48 13.91
N ALA A 147 -1.29 19.47 14.54
CA ALA A 147 -2.33 20.45 14.23
C ALA A 147 -1.92 21.92 14.51
N PRO A 148 -1.20 22.25 15.61
CA PRO A 148 -0.71 23.60 15.85
C PRO A 148 0.23 24.15 14.76
N LEU A 149 0.98 23.28 14.06
CA LEU A 149 1.86 23.71 12.97
C LEU A 149 1.10 24.29 11.77
N ALA A 150 -0.17 23.93 11.59
CA ALA A 150 -0.98 24.39 10.48
C ALA A 150 -1.25 25.91 10.56
N GLY A 151 -1.21 26.49 11.76
CA GLY A 151 -1.48 27.92 12.00
C GLY A 151 -0.25 28.83 11.99
N LEU A 152 0.93 28.31 11.65
CA LEU A 152 2.16 29.11 11.61
C LEU A 152 2.35 29.69 10.19
N ASP A 153 2.16 31.00 10.05
CA ASP A 153 2.30 31.74 8.78
C ASP A 153 3.76 32.07 8.43
#